data_AF-A0A143HNR5-F1
#
_entry.id   AF-A0A143HNR5-F1
#
_cell.length_a   1.000
_cell.length_b   1.000
_cell.length_c   1.000
_cell.angle_alpha   90.00
_cell.angle_beta   90.00
_cell.angle_gamma   90.00
#
_symmetry.space_group_name_H-M   'P 1'
#
loop_
_entity.id
_entity.type
_entity.pdbx_description
1 polymer ?
#
loop_
_entity_poly.entity_id
_entity_poly.type
_entity_poly.pdbx_seq_one_letter_code
_entity_poly.pdbx_strand_id
1 'polypeptide(L)'
;MTADWQGQAKITHHYDAAGNRIATTLPDGEQLKFAYNAAGQFQSLHRRLAGAEAEQLLAAIAHDDLGREIQRQHGNGLATEHQYDPQGRLQQMRLGKAQGTTEKPVQNPLHQRRYRYNTAGQLAQIEDSLRGTRNYHYDPLDRLTQVEGPNPEHFIHDPAHNILAAAGSVEEAKQQADNTQIRGNRLAFRGDTHYRYDTHGNRIAALRGKNQKLQTRYHYNSRQQLIRAEQLKIDDNGQEQLQQQTHYQYDPLGRRIAKTDRDQHTDFLWDGDLLLRETVQKTNSGETAKTRTYYFEPGTFKPIALDENGELYHYHLDHLGTPDTLTDSQGEIAWSVSYTAYGNLAIKHCNRIEQPIRFQGQYYDEETGLHYNRFRYYDPEVGAFTTQDPVGLLGGINNYQYVPNPVGWVDPYGLTCKEIKPKTIPKGKIFEGTIYRYEQPDRISTTWHAHKWNQAANHRYTEPGISGVYGGTTAKTAEAEIAHYGALTGRELVSKEVKMNNILDITDPKVRDQLGVTLEEITGDSYDTTHAIGKFAKENGFDGILAPSARNPAGANLISFKGY
;
A
#
# COMPACT_ATOMS: atom_id res chain seq x y z
N MET A 1 -17.22 17.98 -6.13
CA MET A 1 -17.24 17.10 -7.32
C MET A 1 -15.94 17.32 -8.05
N THR A 2 -15.25 16.25 -8.42
CA THR A 2 -14.06 16.28 -9.29
C THR A 2 -14.27 15.34 -10.46
N ALA A 3 -13.47 15.50 -11.52
CA ALA A 3 -13.50 14.59 -12.66
C ALA A 3 -12.08 14.32 -13.14
N ASP A 4 -11.75 13.05 -13.25
CA ASP A 4 -10.46 12.55 -13.73
C ASP A 4 -10.63 12.00 -15.14
N TRP A 5 -9.63 12.28 -15.99
CA TRP A 5 -9.65 11.88 -17.39
C TRP A 5 -8.43 11.02 -17.70
N GLN A 6 -8.68 9.86 -18.30
CA GLN A 6 -7.66 9.01 -18.90
C GLN A 6 -8.01 8.79 -20.38
N GLY A 7 -7.39 9.59 -21.25
CA GLY A 7 -7.80 9.66 -22.64
C GLY A 7 -9.25 10.15 -22.76
N GLN A 8 -10.13 9.32 -23.34
CA GLN A 8 -11.56 9.62 -23.46
C GLN A 8 -12.41 9.13 -22.27
N ALA A 9 -11.82 8.31 -21.39
CA ALA A 9 -12.51 7.80 -20.22
C ALA A 9 -12.60 8.89 -19.14
N LYS A 10 -13.82 9.19 -18.70
CA LYS A 10 -14.10 10.13 -17.63
C LYS A 10 -14.57 9.39 -16.39
N ILE A 11 -13.90 9.62 -15.27
CA ILE A 11 -14.34 9.16 -13.95
C ILE A 11 -14.75 10.41 -13.17
N THR A 12 -15.91 10.37 -12.51
CA THR A 12 -16.43 11.52 -11.76
C THR A 12 -16.61 11.16 -10.30
N HIS A 13 -16.08 11.98 -9.39
CA HIS A 13 -16.14 11.73 -7.96
C HIS A 13 -16.95 12.81 -7.23
N HIS A 14 -17.69 12.36 -6.22
CA HIS A 14 -18.41 13.20 -5.28
C HIS A 14 -17.89 12.97 -3.86
N TYR A 15 -17.80 14.05 -3.11
CA TYR A 15 -17.25 14.07 -1.76
C TYR A 15 -18.25 14.73 -0.81
N ASP A 16 -18.24 14.30 0.44
CA ASP A 16 -18.92 15.00 1.52
C ASP A 16 -18.15 16.26 1.96
N ALA A 17 -18.66 16.96 2.97
CA ALA A 17 -18.02 18.17 3.52
C ALA A 17 -16.72 17.88 4.29
N ALA A 18 -16.47 16.64 4.69
CA ALA A 18 -15.25 16.21 5.37
C ALA A 18 -14.16 15.77 4.38
N GLY A 19 -14.48 15.67 3.09
CA GLY A 19 -13.57 15.23 2.04
C GLY A 19 -13.59 13.73 1.80
N ASN A 20 -14.51 12.98 2.40
CA ASN A 20 -14.66 11.55 2.11
C ASN A 20 -15.33 11.36 0.75
N ARG A 21 -14.79 10.47 -0.07
CA ARG A 21 -15.39 10.15 -1.37
C ARG A 21 -16.65 9.33 -1.18
N ILE A 22 -17.82 9.90 -1.45
CA ILE A 22 -19.15 9.29 -1.24
C ILE A 22 -19.76 8.70 -2.51
N ALA A 23 -19.29 9.09 -3.70
CA ALA A 23 -19.68 8.43 -4.95
C ALA A 23 -18.61 8.53 -6.03
N THR A 24 -18.57 7.54 -6.91
CA THR A 24 -17.79 7.53 -8.15
C THR A 24 -18.69 7.08 -9.30
N THR A 25 -18.70 7.81 -10.42
CA THR A 25 -19.32 7.37 -11.68
C THR A 25 -18.22 6.97 -12.66
N LEU A 26 -18.28 5.71 -13.12
CA LEU A 26 -17.35 5.14 -14.10
C LEU A 26 -17.70 5.59 -15.54
N PRO A 27 -16.79 5.42 -16.51
CA PRO A 27 -17.02 5.87 -17.89
C PRO A 27 -18.23 5.23 -18.59
N ASP A 28 -18.63 4.03 -18.18
CA ASP A 28 -19.79 3.29 -18.69
C ASP A 28 -21.12 3.67 -17.99
N GLY A 29 -21.07 4.60 -17.03
CA GLY A 29 -22.23 5.04 -16.26
C GLY A 29 -22.53 4.20 -15.01
N GLU A 30 -21.74 3.16 -14.72
CA GLU A 30 -21.81 2.48 -13.42
C GLU A 30 -21.51 3.46 -12.29
N GLN A 31 -22.28 3.37 -11.20
CA GLN A 31 -22.14 4.23 -10.03
C GLN A 31 -21.72 3.42 -8.80
N LEU A 32 -20.65 3.85 -8.16
CA LEU A 32 -20.22 3.38 -6.85
C LEU A 32 -20.69 4.37 -5.79
N LYS A 33 -21.22 3.85 -4.69
CA LYS A 33 -21.62 4.63 -3.52
C LYS A 33 -20.88 4.14 -2.29
N PHE A 34 -20.23 5.07 -1.61
CA PHE A 34 -19.46 4.80 -0.40
C PHE A 34 -20.19 5.43 0.78
N ALA A 35 -20.30 4.70 1.88
CA ALA A 35 -20.78 5.21 3.15
C ALA A 35 -19.64 5.21 4.17
N TYR A 36 -19.67 6.18 5.09
CA TYR A 36 -18.74 6.30 6.20
C TYR A 36 -19.52 6.51 7.48
N ASN A 37 -18.98 6.03 8.60
CA ASN A 37 -19.56 6.31 9.91
C ASN A 37 -19.26 7.75 10.38
N ALA A 38 -19.78 8.13 11.54
CA ALA A 38 -19.56 9.48 12.10
C ALA A 38 -18.08 9.80 12.40
N ALA A 39 -17.21 8.79 12.51
CA ALA A 39 -15.77 8.95 12.68
C ALA A 39 -15.01 9.03 11.35
N GLY A 40 -15.69 9.00 10.20
CA GLY A 40 -15.08 9.01 8.87
C GLY A 40 -14.51 7.67 8.41
N GLN A 41 -14.82 6.58 9.12
CA GLN A 41 -14.34 5.24 8.74
C GLN A 41 -15.26 4.63 7.69
N PHE A 42 -14.68 3.94 6.71
CA PHE A 42 -15.43 3.31 5.62
C PHE A 42 -16.41 2.26 6.16
N GLN A 43 -17.68 2.38 5.79
CA GLN A 43 -18.76 1.53 6.30
C GLN A 43 -19.34 0.62 5.23
N SER A 44 -19.50 1.08 3.99
CA SER A 44 -20.01 0.20 2.92
C SER A 44 -19.70 0.72 1.52
N LEU A 45 -19.59 -0.20 0.57
CA LEU A 45 -19.53 0.05 -0.85
C LEU A 45 -20.70 -0.65 -1.55
N HIS A 46 -21.47 0.11 -2.29
CA HIS A 46 -22.52 -0.38 -3.20
C HIS A 46 -22.16 -0.03 -4.63
N ARG A 47 -22.56 -0.88 -5.59
CA ARG A 47 -22.54 -0.57 -7.01
C ARG A 47 -23.96 -0.49 -7.57
N ARG A 48 -24.13 0.31 -8.62
CA ARG A 48 -25.35 0.38 -9.42
C ARG A 48 -24.96 0.47 -10.88
N LEU A 49 -25.29 -0.57 -11.63
CA LEU A 49 -25.04 -0.64 -13.07
C LEU A 49 -25.82 0.46 -13.81
N ALA A 50 -25.30 0.89 -14.95
CA ALA A 50 -25.96 1.88 -15.78
C ALA A 50 -27.38 1.43 -16.16
N GLY A 51 -28.38 2.27 -15.87
CA GLY A 51 -29.80 1.97 -16.13
C GLY A 51 -30.46 1.00 -15.15
N ALA A 52 -29.75 0.50 -14.12
CA ALA A 52 -30.34 -0.30 -13.07
C ALA A 52 -30.96 0.58 -11.97
N GLU A 53 -32.13 0.18 -11.46
CA GLU A 53 -32.82 0.86 -10.35
C GLU A 53 -32.22 0.48 -8.99
N ALA A 54 -31.86 -0.79 -8.82
CA ALA A 54 -31.38 -1.34 -7.55
C ALA A 54 -29.87 -1.18 -7.40
N GLU A 55 -29.45 -0.94 -6.16
CA GLU A 55 -28.05 -1.01 -5.74
C GLU A 55 -27.70 -2.43 -5.28
N GLN A 56 -26.50 -2.88 -5.61
CA GLN A 56 -25.93 -4.13 -5.15
C GLN A 56 -24.83 -3.83 -4.12
N LEU A 57 -24.95 -4.42 -2.93
CA LEU A 57 -23.90 -4.38 -1.92
C LEU A 57 -22.66 -5.13 -2.43
N LEU A 58 -21.49 -4.51 -2.32
CA LEU A 58 -20.21 -5.17 -2.54
C LEU A 58 -19.55 -5.57 -1.22
N ALA A 59 -19.52 -4.65 -0.26
CA ALA A 59 -19.10 -4.92 1.11
C ALA A 59 -19.71 -3.94 2.11
N ALA A 60 -19.93 -4.39 3.35
CA ALA A 60 -20.21 -3.55 4.51
C ALA A 60 -19.33 -3.97 5.69
N ILE A 61 -18.81 -3.01 6.45
CA ILE A 61 -17.85 -3.22 7.54
C ILE A 61 -18.40 -2.66 8.85
N ALA A 62 -18.31 -3.46 9.90
CA ALA A 62 -18.50 -3.04 11.28
C ALA A 62 -17.15 -2.90 11.98
N HIS A 63 -17.04 -1.86 12.81
CA HIS A 63 -15.85 -1.55 13.60
C HIS A 63 -16.18 -1.60 15.09
N ASP A 64 -15.18 -1.90 15.91
CA ASP A 64 -15.28 -1.69 17.36
C ASP A 64 -14.99 -0.23 17.74
N ASP A 65 -15.09 0.07 19.05
CA ASP A 65 -14.82 1.41 19.60
C ASP A 65 -13.38 1.91 19.37
N LEU A 66 -12.45 1.02 19.04
CA LEU A 66 -11.07 1.37 18.67
C LEU A 66 -10.88 1.53 17.16
N GLY A 67 -11.96 1.42 16.38
CA GLY A 67 -11.92 1.57 14.93
C GLY A 67 -11.37 0.36 14.19
N ARG A 68 -11.27 -0.81 14.83
CA ARG A 68 -10.81 -2.04 14.19
C ARG A 68 -11.99 -2.76 13.57
N GLU A 69 -11.80 -3.26 12.34
CA GLU A 69 -12.82 -4.08 11.67
C GLU A 69 -13.08 -5.34 12.47
N ILE A 70 -14.31 -5.54 12.94
CA ILE A 70 -14.75 -6.74 13.66
C ILE A 70 -15.57 -7.66 12.76
N GLN A 71 -16.21 -7.12 11.72
CA GLN A 71 -16.92 -7.91 10.74
C GLN A 71 -16.99 -7.21 9.38
N ARG A 72 -16.90 -8.00 8.32
CA ARG A 72 -17.22 -7.61 6.95
C ARG A 72 -18.27 -8.51 6.35
N GLN A 73 -19.38 -7.93 5.92
CA GLN A 73 -20.38 -8.58 5.08
C GLN A 73 -19.98 -8.43 3.62
N HIS A 74 -20.07 -9.51 2.85
CA HIS A 74 -19.81 -9.56 1.42
C HIS A 74 -21.12 -9.55 0.63
N GLY A 75 -21.07 -9.08 -0.62
CA GLY A 75 -22.24 -8.98 -1.51
C GLY A 75 -22.90 -10.31 -1.91
N ASN A 76 -22.29 -11.45 -1.59
CA ASN A 76 -22.78 -12.80 -1.91
C ASN A 76 -23.33 -13.56 -0.68
N GLY A 77 -23.68 -12.86 0.39
CA GLY A 77 -24.28 -13.48 1.58
C GLY A 77 -23.27 -14.18 2.51
N LEU A 78 -21.97 -14.02 2.29
CA LEU A 78 -20.92 -14.40 3.23
C LEU A 78 -20.56 -13.24 4.17
N ALA A 79 -19.91 -13.57 5.29
CA ALA A 79 -19.31 -12.60 6.19
C ALA A 79 -17.97 -13.13 6.74
N THR A 80 -17.02 -12.21 6.95
CA THR A 80 -15.76 -12.43 7.64
C THR A 80 -15.81 -11.77 9.01
N GLU A 81 -15.57 -12.53 10.09
CA GLU A 81 -15.42 -12.04 11.46
C GLU A 81 -13.93 -11.95 11.82
N HIS A 82 -13.55 -10.89 12.52
CA HIS A 82 -12.21 -10.67 13.06
C HIS A 82 -12.26 -10.53 14.58
N GLN A 83 -11.34 -11.20 15.27
CA GLN A 83 -11.17 -11.09 16.71
C GLN A 83 -9.73 -10.71 17.02
N TYR A 84 -9.55 -9.80 17.99
CA TYR A 84 -8.26 -9.25 18.36
C TYR A 84 -7.88 -9.64 19.78
N ASP A 85 -6.59 -9.76 20.04
CA ASP A 85 -6.08 -9.89 21.40
C ASP A 85 -6.10 -8.52 22.13
N PRO A 86 -5.83 -8.48 23.46
CA PRO A 86 -5.82 -7.23 24.21
C PRO A 86 -4.75 -6.20 23.77
N GLN A 87 -3.77 -6.60 22.96
CA GLN A 87 -2.77 -5.70 22.36
C GLN A 87 -3.22 -5.16 20.98
N GLY A 88 -4.39 -5.57 20.51
CA GLY A 88 -4.96 -5.17 19.23
C GLY A 88 -4.43 -5.92 18.03
N ARG A 89 -3.77 -7.06 18.23
CA ARG A 89 -3.29 -7.91 17.14
C ARG A 89 -4.37 -8.90 16.74
N LEU A 90 -4.49 -9.19 15.45
CA LEU A 90 -5.48 -10.14 14.94
C LEU A 90 -5.23 -11.53 15.53
N GLN A 91 -6.19 -12.08 16.26
CA GLN A 91 -6.09 -13.39 16.90
C GLN A 91 -6.83 -14.46 16.11
N GLN A 92 -7.96 -14.11 15.50
CA GLN A 92 -8.79 -15.06 14.77
C GLN A 92 -9.53 -14.38 13.62
N MET A 93 -9.66 -15.12 12.51
CA MET A 93 -10.51 -14.77 11.37
C MET A 93 -11.43 -15.95 11.05
N ARG A 94 -12.71 -15.69 10.77
CA ARG A 94 -13.70 -16.71 10.38
C ARG A 94 -14.54 -16.21 9.21
N LEU A 95 -14.56 -16.98 8.12
CA LEU A 95 -15.41 -16.75 6.96
C LEU A 95 -16.55 -17.78 6.95
N GLY A 96 -17.78 -17.33 6.74
CA GLY A 96 -18.94 -18.22 6.58
C GLY A 96 -20.20 -17.47 6.18
N LYS A 97 -21.36 -18.14 6.24
CA LYS A 97 -22.64 -17.53 5.89
C LYS A 97 -22.99 -16.39 6.85
N ALA A 98 -23.43 -15.26 6.30
CA ALA A 98 -23.92 -14.14 7.08
C ALA A 98 -25.21 -14.52 7.83
N GLN A 99 -25.36 -14.06 9.07
CA GLN A 99 -26.49 -14.37 9.96
C GLN A 99 -27.47 -13.18 10.08
N GLY A 100 -27.67 -12.42 9.00
CA GLY A 100 -28.50 -11.21 8.99
C GLY A 100 -27.66 -9.94 8.91
N THR A 101 -27.89 -8.98 9.81
CA THR A 101 -27.13 -7.71 9.86
C THR A 101 -25.70 -7.92 10.37
N THR A 102 -24.85 -6.92 10.14
CA THR A 102 -23.53 -6.82 10.77
C THR A 102 -23.63 -6.96 12.30
N GLU A 103 -22.58 -7.48 12.94
CA GLU A 103 -22.36 -7.78 14.37
C GLU A 103 -22.75 -9.17 14.87
N LYS A 104 -23.44 -10.01 14.07
CA LYS A 104 -23.71 -11.40 14.48
C LYS A 104 -22.53 -12.32 14.14
N PRO A 105 -22.07 -13.19 15.07
CA PRO A 105 -20.91 -14.05 14.84
C PRO A 105 -21.17 -15.08 13.74
N VAL A 106 -20.11 -15.44 13.01
CA VAL A 106 -20.18 -16.48 11.99
C VAL A 106 -20.29 -17.85 12.68
N GLN A 107 -21.38 -18.57 12.41
CA GLN A 107 -21.57 -19.94 12.88
C GLN A 107 -21.16 -20.95 11.79
N ASN A 108 -20.46 -22.02 12.17
CA ASN A 108 -19.97 -23.06 11.26
C ASN A 108 -19.15 -22.47 10.09
N PRO A 109 -17.97 -21.89 10.38
CA PRO A 109 -17.18 -21.21 9.36
C PRO A 109 -16.77 -22.17 8.23
N LEU A 110 -16.85 -21.68 6.99
CA LEU A 110 -16.32 -22.32 5.79
C LEU A 110 -14.79 -22.30 5.77
N HIS A 111 -14.20 -21.25 6.35
CA HIS A 111 -12.76 -21.08 6.49
C HIS A 111 -12.44 -20.35 7.79
N GLN A 112 -11.40 -20.80 8.49
CA GLN A 112 -10.96 -20.21 9.75
C GLN A 112 -9.44 -20.11 9.79
N ARG A 113 -8.95 -18.99 10.37
CA ARG A 113 -7.55 -18.80 10.74
C ARG A 113 -7.41 -18.42 12.20
N ARG A 114 -6.38 -18.96 12.85
CA ARG A 114 -5.91 -18.49 14.17
C ARG A 114 -4.47 -18.06 14.06
N TYR A 115 -4.18 -16.93 14.68
CA TYR A 115 -2.87 -16.29 14.65
C TYR A 115 -2.27 -16.34 16.04
N ARG A 116 -0.98 -16.70 16.13
CA ARG A 116 -0.22 -16.64 17.38
C ARG A 116 1.02 -15.79 17.18
N TYR A 117 1.37 -15.04 18.21
CA TYR A 117 2.52 -14.16 18.22
C TYR A 117 3.54 -14.61 19.26
N ASN A 118 4.82 -14.44 18.98
CA ASN A 118 5.87 -14.70 19.95
C ASN A 118 5.99 -13.55 20.97
N THR A 119 6.92 -13.69 21.93
CA THR A 119 7.18 -12.69 22.97
C THR A 119 7.73 -11.38 22.44
N ALA A 120 8.34 -11.38 21.24
CA ALA A 120 8.79 -10.17 20.54
C ALA A 120 7.66 -9.50 19.74
N GLY A 121 6.46 -10.08 19.72
CA GLY A 121 5.30 -9.56 19.00
C GLY A 121 5.23 -9.92 17.52
N GLN A 122 6.15 -10.75 17.02
CA GLN A 122 6.17 -11.22 15.63
C GLN A 122 5.15 -12.34 15.44
N LEU A 123 4.56 -12.44 14.24
CA LEU A 123 3.61 -13.52 13.91
C LEU A 123 4.35 -14.86 13.87
N ALA A 124 4.09 -15.73 14.83
CA ALA A 124 4.81 -17.00 14.98
C ALA A 124 4.08 -18.18 14.32
N GLN A 125 2.76 -18.10 14.19
CA GLN A 125 1.96 -19.20 13.64
C GLN A 125 0.66 -18.71 13.01
N ILE A 126 0.28 -19.36 11.91
CA ILE A 126 -1.07 -19.31 11.33
C ILE A 126 -1.60 -20.74 11.25
N GLU A 127 -2.64 -21.05 12.03
CA GLU A 127 -3.43 -22.27 11.88
C GLU A 127 -4.55 -21.97 10.86
N ASP A 128 -4.48 -22.51 9.64
CA ASP A 128 -5.47 -22.30 8.57
C ASP A 128 -6.26 -23.59 8.30
N SER A 129 -7.60 -23.52 8.37
CA SER A 129 -8.46 -24.70 8.20
C SER A 129 -8.50 -25.26 6.78
N LEU A 130 -8.14 -24.46 5.77
CA LEU A 130 -8.07 -24.88 4.36
C LEU A 130 -6.65 -25.26 3.93
N ARG A 131 -5.64 -24.59 4.51
CA ARG A 131 -4.25 -24.65 4.02
C ARG A 131 -3.26 -25.26 4.99
N GLY A 132 -3.72 -25.75 6.14
CA GLY A 132 -2.86 -26.31 7.18
C GLY A 132 -2.15 -25.25 8.02
N THR A 133 -1.37 -25.72 8.99
CA THR A 133 -0.66 -24.83 9.93
C THR A 133 0.70 -24.44 9.36
N ARG A 134 1.05 -23.15 9.50
CA ARG A 134 2.38 -22.61 9.20
C ARG A 134 3.02 -22.01 10.43
N ASN A 135 4.29 -22.31 10.67
CA ASN A 135 5.11 -21.68 11.71
C ASN A 135 6.16 -20.78 11.07
N TYR A 136 6.45 -19.64 11.69
CA TYR A 136 7.38 -18.64 11.20
C TYR A 136 8.50 -18.44 12.20
N HIS A 137 9.73 -18.40 11.69
CA HIS A 137 10.93 -18.19 12.50
C HIS A 137 11.71 -17.01 11.95
N TYR A 138 12.28 -16.24 12.87
CA TYR A 138 12.95 -14.99 12.56
C TYR A 138 14.34 -14.95 13.20
N ASP A 139 15.23 -14.18 12.58
CA ASP A 139 16.48 -13.79 13.22
C ASP A 139 16.29 -12.54 14.11
N PRO A 140 17.33 -12.12 14.87
CA PRO A 140 17.26 -10.94 15.72
C PRO A 140 17.00 -9.60 14.99
N LEU A 141 17.07 -9.57 13.65
CA LEU A 141 16.78 -8.39 12.82
C LEU A 141 15.35 -8.39 12.26
N ASP A 142 14.47 -9.25 12.78
CA ASP A 142 13.09 -9.44 12.30
C ASP A 142 13.01 -9.97 10.85
N ARG A 143 14.08 -10.61 10.35
CA ARG A 143 14.06 -11.23 9.02
C ARG A 143 13.56 -12.66 9.12
N LEU A 144 12.67 -13.04 8.21
CA LEU A 144 12.16 -14.40 8.12
C LEU A 144 13.29 -15.36 7.73
N THR A 145 13.56 -16.36 8.57
CA THR A 145 14.60 -17.38 8.31
C THR A 145 14.00 -18.72 7.92
N GLN A 146 12.77 -19.00 8.34
CA GLN A 146 12.12 -20.28 8.05
C GLN A 146 10.60 -20.14 8.11
N VAL A 147 9.94 -20.84 7.19
CA VAL A 147 8.51 -21.19 7.24
C VAL A 147 8.41 -22.70 7.30
N GLU A 148 7.72 -23.22 8.31
CA GLU A 148 7.33 -24.62 8.38
C GLU A 148 5.87 -24.77 7.95
N GLY A 149 5.49 -25.99 7.53
CA GLY A 149 4.12 -26.32 7.16
C GLY A 149 4.05 -27.07 5.83
N PRO A 150 2.91 -26.98 5.11
CA PRO A 150 2.72 -27.71 3.85
C PRO A 150 3.67 -27.31 2.72
N ASN A 151 4.18 -26.08 2.74
CA ASN A 151 5.19 -25.57 1.81
C ASN A 151 6.35 -24.99 2.63
N PRO A 152 7.31 -25.80 3.07
CA PRO A 152 8.42 -25.32 3.89
C PRO A 152 9.35 -24.44 3.06
N GLU A 153 9.90 -23.40 3.68
CA GLU A 153 10.86 -22.48 3.09
C GLU A 153 11.95 -22.14 4.10
N HIS A 154 13.21 -22.17 3.66
CA HIS A 154 14.39 -21.79 4.44
C HIS A 154 15.11 -20.66 3.73
N PHE A 155 15.35 -19.58 4.48
CA PHE A 155 15.94 -18.35 3.95
C PHE A 155 17.33 -18.12 4.52
N ILE A 156 18.26 -17.72 3.66
CA ILE A 156 19.58 -17.23 4.05
C ILE A 156 19.70 -15.80 3.54
N HIS A 157 20.05 -14.89 4.44
CA HIS A 157 20.20 -13.47 4.15
C HIS A 157 21.65 -13.03 4.34
N ASP A 158 22.12 -12.11 3.51
CA ASP A 158 23.37 -11.40 3.78
C ASP A 158 23.15 -10.22 4.75
N PRO A 159 24.22 -9.54 5.24
CA PRO A 159 24.08 -8.37 6.11
C PRO A 159 23.37 -7.17 5.46
N ALA A 160 23.26 -7.13 4.14
CA ALA A 160 22.58 -6.06 3.39
C ALA A 160 21.11 -6.42 3.07
N HIS A 161 20.54 -7.43 3.73
CA HIS A 161 19.17 -7.91 3.56
C HIS A 161 18.86 -8.53 2.19
N ASN A 162 19.88 -8.90 1.42
CA ASN A 162 19.64 -9.67 0.21
C ASN A 162 19.31 -11.13 0.55
N ILE A 163 18.33 -11.70 -0.14
CA ILE A 163 17.94 -13.10 -0.01
C ILE A 163 18.88 -13.95 -0.87
N LEU A 164 19.86 -14.58 -0.22
CA LEU A 164 20.81 -15.50 -0.85
C LEU A 164 20.16 -16.83 -1.22
N ALA A 165 19.19 -17.28 -0.44
CA ALA A 165 18.47 -18.52 -0.70
C ALA A 165 17.03 -18.48 -0.21
N ALA A 166 16.18 -19.23 -0.89
CA ALA A 166 14.82 -19.57 -0.52
C ALA A 166 14.54 -20.99 -1.06
N ALA A 167 14.60 -22.00 -0.19
CA ALA A 167 14.53 -23.41 -0.60
C ALA A 167 13.71 -24.27 0.37
N GLY A 168 13.31 -25.47 -0.06
CA GLY A 168 12.44 -26.36 0.72
C GLY A 168 13.14 -27.07 1.89
N SER A 169 14.47 -27.08 1.90
CA SER A 169 15.28 -27.70 2.96
C SER A 169 16.48 -26.83 3.35
N VAL A 170 17.03 -27.10 4.54
CA VAL A 170 18.22 -26.40 5.06
C VAL A 170 19.44 -26.66 4.19
N GLU A 171 19.63 -27.90 3.73
CA GLU A 171 20.76 -28.30 2.89
C GLU A 171 20.72 -27.60 1.52
N GLU A 172 19.54 -27.57 0.88
CA GLU A 172 19.36 -26.85 -0.39
C GLU A 172 19.56 -25.34 -0.23
N ALA A 173 19.06 -24.75 0.85
CA ALA A 173 19.23 -23.33 1.12
C ALA A 173 20.71 -22.97 1.27
N LYS A 174 21.49 -23.78 2.00
CA LYS A 174 22.94 -23.60 2.13
C LYS A 174 23.64 -23.70 0.78
N GLN A 175 23.37 -24.76 0.02
CA GLN A 175 23.98 -24.97 -1.29
C GLN A 175 23.63 -23.86 -2.28
N GLN A 176 22.39 -23.37 -2.26
CA GLN A 176 21.95 -22.25 -3.08
C GLN A 176 22.63 -20.95 -2.67
N ALA A 177 22.72 -20.67 -1.36
CA ALA A 177 23.37 -19.46 -0.86
C ALA A 177 24.86 -19.42 -1.21
N ASP A 178 25.58 -20.54 -1.05
CA ASP A 178 27.01 -20.65 -1.39
C ASP A 178 27.29 -20.38 -2.88
N ASN A 179 26.32 -20.72 -3.74
CA ASN A 179 26.41 -20.49 -5.18
C ASN A 179 25.85 -19.13 -5.61
N THR A 180 25.15 -18.41 -4.73
CA THR A 180 24.48 -17.15 -5.08
C THR A 180 25.48 -16.02 -5.17
N GLN A 181 25.41 -15.25 -6.25
CA GLN A 181 26.32 -14.15 -6.50
C GLN A 181 25.58 -12.83 -6.48
N ILE A 182 26.05 -11.89 -5.65
CA ILE A 182 25.47 -10.55 -5.50
C ILE A 182 26.59 -9.51 -5.59
N ARG A 183 26.31 -8.38 -6.25
CA ARG A 183 27.24 -7.23 -6.28
C ARG A 183 26.50 -5.90 -6.15
N GLY A 184 26.67 -5.25 -5.00
CA GLY A 184 26.00 -3.98 -4.69
C GLY A 184 24.47 -4.13 -4.71
N ASN A 185 23.97 -5.12 -3.96
CA ASN A 185 22.56 -5.52 -3.86
C ASN A 185 21.89 -5.97 -5.18
N ARG A 186 22.67 -6.13 -6.26
CA ARG A 186 22.20 -6.73 -7.51
C ARG A 186 22.49 -8.22 -7.51
N LEU A 187 21.43 -9.02 -7.55
CA LEU A 187 21.52 -10.46 -7.74
C LEU A 187 22.09 -10.75 -9.13
N ALA A 188 23.31 -11.28 -9.23
CA ALA A 188 23.96 -11.61 -10.50
C ALA A 188 23.70 -13.06 -10.93
N PHE A 189 23.57 -13.98 -9.97
CA PHE A 189 23.28 -15.38 -10.25
C PHE A 189 22.60 -16.05 -9.04
N ARG A 190 21.55 -16.85 -9.30
CA ARG A 190 20.92 -17.74 -8.29
C ARG A 190 20.22 -18.91 -8.96
N GLY A 191 20.37 -20.11 -8.38
CA GLY A 191 19.81 -21.33 -8.95
C GLY A 191 20.46 -21.65 -10.29
N ASP A 192 19.70 -21.52 -11.39
CA ASP A 192 20.19 -21.67 -12.77
C ASP A 192 20.18 -20.35 -13.55
N THR A 193 19.79 -19.24 -12.91
CA THR A 193 19.48 -17.98 -13.57
C THR A 193 20.60 -16.97 -13.39
N HIS A 194 21.15 -16.46 -14.50
CA HIS A 194 22.06 -15.33 -14.52
C HIS A 194 21.29 -14.05 -14.84
N TYR A 195 21.50 -13.01 -14.03
CA TYR A 195 20.85 -11.73 -14.22
C TYR A 195 21.86 -10.68 -14.69
N ARG A 196 21.44 -9.82 -15.61
CA ARG A 196 22.25 -8.70 -16.10
C ARG A 196 21.53 -7.39 -15.83
N TYR A 197 22.31 -6.34 -15.55
CA TYR A 197 21.79 -5.01 -15.25
C TYR A 197 22.47 -3.97 -16.13
N ASP A 198 21.75 -2.89 -16.44
CA ASP A 198 22.33 -1.71 -17.07
C ASP A 198 23.14 -0.85 -16.07
N THR A 199 23.69 0.26 -16.56
CA THR A 199 24.47 1.21 -15.75
C THR A 199 23.63 1.96 -14.72
N HIS A 200 22.31 2.00 -14.86
CA HIS A 200 21.38 2.60 -13.91
C HIS A 200 20.82 1.57 -12.92
N GLY A 201 21.24 0.30 -13.01
CA GLY A 201 20.80 -0.76 -12.11
C GLY A 201 19.43 -1.36 -12.46
N ASN A 202 18.91 -1.16 -13.67
CA ASN A 202 17.72 -1.89 -14.13
C ASN A 202 18.12 -3.28 -14.60
N ARG A 203 17.38 -4.33 -14.22
CA ARG A 203 17.60 -5.69 -14.71
C ARG A 203 17.21 -5.77 -16.18
N ILE A 204 18.20 -5.92 -17.06
CA ILE A 204 18.00 -6.00 -18.52
C ILE A 204 17.90 -7.43 -19.05
N ALA A 205 18.31 -8.43 -18.27
CA ALA A 205 18.12 -9.83 -18.66
C ALA A 205 18.04 -10.81 -17.47
N ALA A 206 17.30 -11.89 -17.68
CA ALA A 206 17.34 -13.13 -16.89
C ALA A 206 17.61 -14.30 -17.84
N LEU A 207 18.72 -15.01 -17.63
CA LEU A 207 19.24 -16.04 -18.52
C LEU A 207 19.26 -17.39 -17.80
N ARG A 208 18.40 -18.32 -18.22
CA ARG A 208 18.11 -19.58 -17.53
C ARG A 208 18.57 -20.81 -18.30
N GLY A 209 18.67 -21.93 -17.56
CA GLY A 209 18.98 -23.24 -18.10
C GLY A 209 20.41 -23.40 -18.61
N LYS A 210 20.70 -24.61 -19.11
CA LYS A 210 22.02 -24.97 -19.64
C LYS A 210 22.42 -24.04 -20.78
N ASN A 211 23.63 -23.50 -20.69
CA ASN A 211 24.20 -22.54 -21.66
C ASN A 211 23.35 -21.28 -21.87
N GLN A 212 22.50 -20.88 -20.90
CA GLN A 212 21.75 -19.63 -20.95
C GLN A 212 20.83 -19.52 -22.19
N LYS A 213 20.28 -20.66 -22.64
CA LYS A 213 19.47 -20.75 -23.85
C LYS A 213 18.08 -20.15 -23.71
N LEU A 214 17.53 -20.06 -22.51
CA LEU A 214 16.26 -19.40 -22.25
C LEU A 214 16.55 -18.01 -21.73
N GLN A 215 16.18 -16.98 -22.48
CA GLN A 215 16.48 -15.59 -22.12
C GLN A 215 15.20 -14.78 -22.04
N THR A 216 15.04 -14.03 -20.96
CA THR A 216 14.09 -12.93 -20.90
C THR A 216 14.89 -11.64 -20.92
N ARG A 217 14.60 -10.73 -21.86
CA ARG A 217 15.24 -9.42 -21.99
C ARG A 217 14.24 -8.32 -21.70
N TYR A 218 14.71 -7.27 -21.02
CA TYR A 218 13.90 -6.17 -20.53
C TYR A 218 14.46 -4.86 -21.08
N HIS A 219 13.58 -4.01 -21.63
CA HIS A 219 13.94 -2.73 -22.21
C HIS A 219 13.21 -1.61 -21.49
N TYR A 220 13.97 -0.61 -21.05
CA TYR A 220 13.47 0.51 -20.27
C TYR A 220 13.52 1.81 -21.08
N ASN A 221 12.59 2.72 -20.81
CA ASN A 221 12.66 4.09 -21.32
C ASN A 221 13.58 4.97 -20.45
N SER A 222 13.76 6.24 -20.81
CA SER A 222 14.58 7.20 -20.03
C SER A 222 14.02 7.57 -18.66
N ARG A 223 12.78 7.17 -18.35
CA ARG A 223 12.15 7.26 -17.03
C ARG A 223 12.27 5.96 -16.24
N GLN A 224 13.10 5.01 -16.69
CA GLN A 224 13.34 3.72 -16.04
C GLN A 224 12.09 2.83 -15.95
N GLN A 225 11.12 3.03 -16.84
CA GLN A 225 9.92 2.19 -16.92
C GLN A 225 10.12 1.08 -17.94
N LEU A 226 9.73 -0.15 -17.60
CA LEU A 226 9.80 -1.31 -18.50
C LEU A 226 8.82 -1.12 -19.65
N ILE A 227 9.32 -0.86 -20.86
CA ILE A 227 8.49 -0.63 -22.06
C ILE A 227 8.42 -1.84 -22.99
N ARG A 228 9.32 -2.81 -22.85
CA ARG A 228 9.29 -4.04 -23.64
C ARG A 228 9.94 -5.21 -22.89
N ALA A 229 9.32 -6.37 -22.97
CA ALA A 229 9.89 -7.65 -22.55
C ALA A 229 9.92 -8.63 -23.73
N GLU A 230 11.03 -9.33 -23.89
CA GLU A 230 11.24 -10.33 -24.94
C GLU A 230 11.62 -11.66 -24.31
N GLN A 231 10.92 -12.74 -24.67
CA GLN A 231 11.33 -14.11 -24.37
C GLN A 231 12.00 -14.73 -25.59
N LEU A 232 13.23 -15.19 -25.44
CA LEU A 232 14.02 -15.78 -26.52
C LEU A 232 14.49 -17.18 -26.15
N LYS A 233 14.58 -18.02 -27.18
CA LYS A 233 15.26 -19.31 -27.13
C LYS A 233 16.49 -19.27 -28.04
N ILE A 234 17.65 -19.58 -27.50
CA ILE A 234 18.89 -19.71 -28.27
C ILE A 234 19.04 -21.17 -28.70
N ASP A 235 19.22 -21.40 -29.99
CA ASP A 235 19.43 -22.75 -30.53
C ASP A 235 20.88 -23.25 -30.36
N ASP A 236 21.16 -24.47 -30.82
CA ASP A 236 22.50 -25.08 -30.73
C ASP A 236 23.56 -24.35 -31.56
N ASN A 237 23.15 -23.58 -32.57
CA ASN A 237 24.04 -22.79 -33.42
C ASN A 237 24.26 -21.37 -32.87
N GLY A 238 23.64 -21.04 -31.74
CA GLY A 238 23.72 -19.72 -31.11
C GLY A 238 22.77 -18.69 -31.72
N GLN A 239 21.82 -19.07 -32.57
CA GLN A 239 20.85 -18.14 -33.14
C GLN A 239 19.70 -17.85 -32.16
N GLU A 240 19.28 -16.59 -32.11
CA GLU A 240 18.18 -16.15 -31.24
C GLU A 240 16.84 -16.34 -31.92
N GLN A 241 15.91 -17.02 -31.24
CA GLN A 241 14.55 -17.22 -31.69
C GLN A 241 13.57 -16.54 -30.74
N LEU A 242 12.97 -15.43 -31.17
CA LEU A 242 11.95 -14.73 -30.41
C LEU A 242 10.71 -15.62 -30.24
N GLN A 243 10.35 -15.90 -28.99
CA GLN A 243 9.17 -16.70 -28.63
C GLN A 243 7.97 -15.81 -28.33
N GLN A 244 8.19 -14.76 -27.55
CA GLN A 244 7.15 -13.81 -27.15
C GLN A 244 7.76 -12.41 -27.02
N GLN A 245 6.98 -11.39 -27.36
CA GLN A 245 7.34 -10.00 -27.15
C GLN A 245 6.11 -9.23 -26.68
N THR A 246 6.26 -8.49 -25.58
CA THR A 246 5.20 -7.68 -24.99
C THR A 246 5.68 -6.24 -24.85
N HIS A 247 4.85 -5.29 -25.27
CA HIS A 247 5.09 -3.86 -25.12
C HIS A 247 4.19 -3.29 -24.03
N TYR A 248 4.71 -2.30 -23.30
CA TYR A 248 3.99 -1.62 -22.23
C TYR A 248 3.94 -0.11 -22.51
N GLN A 249 2.81 0.51 -22.19
CA GLN A 249 2.60 1.95 -22.33
C GLN A 249 2.22 2.55 -20.99
N TYR A 250 2.70 3.76 -20.74
CA TYR A 250 2.51 4.47 -19.48
C TYR A 250 1.98 5.88 -19.72
N ASP A 251 1.20 6.38 -18.78
CA ASP A 251 0.84 7.79 -18.74
C ASP A 251 1.97 8.65 -18.09
N PRO A 252 1.86 9.99 -18.12
CA PRO A 252 2.84 10.88 -17.50
C PRO A 252 3.01 10.72 -15.98
N LEU A 253 2.03 10.13 -15.27
CA LEU A 253 2.09 9.80 -13.83
C LEU A 253 2.73 8.42 -13.58
N GLY A 254 3.17 7.77 -14.65
CA GLY A 254 3.85 6.48 -14.64
C GLY A 254 2.93 5.27 -14.42
N ARG A 255 1.61 5.43 -14.57
CA ARG A 255 0.66 4.30 -14.52
C ARG A 255 0.73 3.54 -15.82
N ARG A 256 0.77 2.21 -15.76
CA ARG A 256 0.71 1.39 -16.97
C ARG A 256 -0.71 1.43 -17.53
N ILE A 257 -0.88 2.06 -18.70
CA ILE A 257 -2.19 2.26 -19.34
C ILE A 257 -2.50 1.21 -20.40
N ALA A 258 -1.49 0.52 -20.93
CA ALA A 258 -1.72 -0.61 -21.82
C ALA A 258 -0.57 -1.63 -21.81
N LYS A 259 -0.88 -2.86 -22.21
CA LYS A 259 0.10 -3.85 -22.67
C LYS A 259 -0.35 -4.52 -23.96
N THR A 260 0.60 -4.83 -24.84
CA THR A 260 0.31 -5.45 -26.14
C THR A 260 1.29 -6.58 -26.40
N ASP A 261 0.79 -7.79 -26.59
CA ASP A 261 1.54 -8.91 -27.12
C ASP A 261 1.12 -9.21 -28.57
N ARG A 262 1.46 -10.39 -29.10
CA ARG A 262 1.16 -10.77 -30.48
C ARG A 262 -0.35 -10.89 -30.74
N ASP A 263 -1.10 -11.43 -29.80
CA ASP A 263 -2.48 -11.87 -29.98
C ASP A 263 -3.48 -11.05 -29.14
N GLN A 264 -3.01 -10.30 -28.14
CA GLN A 264 -3.80 -9.54 -27.19
C GLN A 264 -3.28 -8.11 -26.97
N HIS A 265 -4.24 -7.17 -26.90
CA HIS A 265 -4.04 -5.82 -26.40
C HIS A 265 -4.87 -5.66 -25.14
N THR A 266 -4.27 -5.17 -24.06
CA THR A 266 -4.97 -4.91 -22.80
C THR A 266 -4.87 -3.43 -22.46
N ASP A 267 -6.01 -2.77 -22.36
CA ASP A 267 -6.13 -1.42 -21.81
C ASP A 267 -6.35 -1.48 -20.30
N PHE A 268 -5.71 -0.57 -19.56
CA PHE A 268 -5.87 -0.42 -18.11
C PHE A 268 -6.41 0.96 -17.78
N LEU A 269 -7.54 1.02 -17.07
CA LEU A 269 -8.13 2.24 -16.52
C LEU A 269 -7.82 2.36 -15.04
N TRP A 270 -7.44 3.55 -14.58
CA TRP A 270 -7.01 3.83 -13.22
C TRP A 270 -7.93 4.80 -12.48
N ASP A 271 -8.17 4.55 -11.20
CA ASP A 271 -8.78 5.47 -10.22
C ASP A 271 -7.67 5.88 -9.22
N GLY A 272 -7.08 7.07 -9.43
CA GLY A 272 -5.83 7.43 -8.77
C GLY A 272 -4.71 6.43 -9.07
N ASP A 273 -4.21 5.75 -8.04
CA ASP A 273 -3.21 4.68 -8.12
C ASP A 273 -3.80 3.26 -8.07
N LEU A 274 -5.13 3.12 -8.04
CA LEU A 274 -5.82 1.83 -8.04
C LEU A 274 -6.21 1.42 -9.47
N LEU A 275 -5.90 0.18 -9.83
CA LEU A 275 -6.31 -0.39 -11.11
C LEU A 275 -7.82 -0.61 -11.09
N LEU A 276 -8.59 0.22 -11.80
CA LEU A 276 -10.05 0.14 -11.81
C LEU A 276 -10.57 -0.91 -12.78
N ARG A 277 -10.00 -0.98 -13.99
CA ARG A 277 -10.48 -1.89 -15.04
C ARG A 277 -9.38 -2.34 -15.97
N GLU A 278 -9.45 -3.58 -16.42
CA GLU A 278 -8.72 -4.06 -17.61
C GLU A 278 -9.70 -4.49 -18.71
N THR A 279 -9.37 -4.14 -19.95
CA THR A 279 -10.12 -4.57 -21.14
C THR A 279 -9.15 -5.24 -22.10
N VAL A 280 -9.34 -6.53 -22.33
CA VAL A 280 -8.52 -7.34 -23.24
C VAL A 280 -9.22 -7.46 -24.58
N GLN A 281 -8.53 -7.09 -25.64
CA GLN A 281 -8.96 -7.20 -27.03
C GLN A 281 -8.02 -8.11 -27.80
N LYS A 282 -8.55 -8.86 -28.77
CA LYS A 282 -7.72 -9.62 -29.71
C LYS A 282 -7.10 -8.65 -30.73
N THR A 283 -5.79 -8.69 -30.92
CA THR A 283 -5.08 -7.75 -31.81
C THR A 283 -5.50 -7.87 -33.28
N ASN A 284 -5.87 -9.07 -33.72
CA ASN A 284 -6.23 -9.36 -35.11
C ASN A 284 -7.65 -8.92 -35.50
N SER A 285 -8.59 -8.89 -34.56
CA SER A 285 -10.01 -8.56 -34.83
C SER A 285 -10.51 -7.30 -34.13
N GLY A 286 -9.83 -6.83 -33.08
CA GLY A 286 -10.30 -5.78 -32.19
C GLY A 286 -11.47 -6.20 -31.29
N GLU A 287 -11.86 -7.48 -31.32
CA GLU A 287 -12.95 -8.03 -30.50
C GLU A 287 -12.53 -8.02 -29.02
N THR A 288 -13.41 -7.50 -28.15
CA THR A 288 -13.21 -7.57 -26.69
C THR A 288 -13.35 -9.02 -26.24
N ALA A 289 -12.25 -9.60 -25.80
CA ALA A 289 -12.20 -10.97 -25.29
C ALA A 289 -12.59 -11.04 -23.80
N LYS A 290 -12.26 -10.00 -23.02
CA LYS A 290 -12.46 -9.99 -21.57
C LYS A 290 -12.49 -8.57 -21.04
N THR A 291 -13.39 -8.28 -20.11
CA THR A 291 -13.38 -7.05 -19.31
C THR A 291 -13.44 -7.40 -17.83
N ARG A 292 -12.57 -6.79 -17.02
CA ARG A 292 -12.60 -6.93 -15.57
C ARG A 292 -12.64 -5.59 -14.87
N THR A 293 -13.54 -5.42 -13.93
CA THR A 293 -13.59 -4.25 -13.03
C THR A 293 -13.23 -4.69 -11.62
N TYR A 294 -12.26 -4.01 -11.01
CA TYR A 294 -11.80 -4.29 -9.65
C TYR A 294 -12.34 -3.22 -8.70
N TYR A 295 -12.92 -3.65 -7.60
CA TYR A 295 -13.43 -2.76 -6.55
C TYR A 295 -12.53 -2.86 -5.33
N PHE A 296 -12.09 -1.72 -4.80
CA PHE A 296 -11.17 -1.65 -3.67
C PHE A 296 -11.81 -0.91 -2.49
N GLU A 297 -11.31 -1.21 -1.30
CA GLU A 297 -11.62 -0.42 -0.11
C GLU A 297 -10.98 0.98 -0.20
N PRO A 298 -11.76 2.06 0.01
CA PRO A 298 -11.27 3.43 -0.13
C PRO A 298 -10.00 3.71 0.67
N GLY A 299 -9.01 4.34 0.03
CA GLY A 299 -7.74 4.71 0.67
C GLY A 299 -6.79 3.54 0.91
N THR A 300 -7.07 2.35 0.38
CA THR A 300 -6.23 1.16 0.53
C THR A 300 -6.06 0.45 -0.82
N PHE A 301 -5.18 -0.56 -0.86
CA PHE A 301 -5.02 -1.48 -1.99
C PHE A 301 -5.69 -2.84 -1.74
N LYS A 302 -6.59 -2.92 -0.76
CA LYS A 302 -7.31 -4.16 -0.42
C LYS A 302 -8.48 -4.35 -1.39
N PRO A 303 -8.49 -5.41 -2.21
CA PRO A 303 -9.59 -5.64 -3.13
C PRO A 303 -10.81 -6.19 -2.38
N ILE A 304 -11.99 -5.74 -2.78
CA ILE A 304 -13.30 -6.13 -2.25
C ILE A 304 -13.98 -7.14 -3.18
N ALA A 305 -14.08 -6.78 -4.47
CA ALA A 305 -14.76 -7.60 -5.47
C ALA A 305 -14.10 -7.48 -6.84
N LEU A 306 -14.39 -8.46 -7.69
CA LEU A 306 -14.02 -8.52 -9.10
C LEU A 306 -15.28 -8.77 -9.91
N ASP A 307 -15.58 -7.91 -10.86
CA ASP A 307 -16.53 -8.21 -11.93
C ASP A 307 -15.73 -8.66 -13.16
N GLU A 308 -16.00 -9.87 -13.68
CA GLU A 308 -15.45 -10.34 -14.96
C GLU A 308 -16.61 -10.61 -15.92
N ASN A 309 -16.71 -9.82 -17.00
CA ASN A 309 -17.77 -9.93 -18.01
C ASN A 309 -19.20 -9.92 -17.43
N GLY A 310 -19.44 -9.21 -16.32
CA GLY A 310 -20.74 -9.14 -15.63
C GLY A 310 -20.92 -10.15 -14.49
N GLU A 311 -20.01 -11.12 -14.33
CA GLU A 311 -20.03 -12.08 -13.23
C GLU A 311 -19.25 -11.53 -12.03
N LEU A 312 -19.90 -11.45 -10.87
CA LEU A 312 -19.31 -10.87 -9.66
C LEU A 312 -18.70 -11.94 -8.75
N TYR A 313 -17.46 -11.68 -8.32
CA TYR A 313 -16.70 -12.47 -7.37
C TYR A 313 -16.26 -11.59 -6.20
N HIS A 314 -16.15 -12.17 -5.00
CA HIS A 314 -15.75 -11.48 -3.78
C HIS A 314 -14.41 -12.00 -3.27
N TYR A 315 -13.50 -11.06 -2.98
CA TYR A 315 -12.17 -11.38 -2.46
C TYR A 315 -12.22 -11.65 -0.96
N HIS A 316 -11.46 -12.66 -0.54
CA HIS A 316 -11.15 -12.94 0.86
C HIS A 316 -9.64 -12.83 1.04
N LEU A 317 -9.25 -12.01 2.02
CA LEU A 317 -7.88 -11.57 2.19
C LEU A 317 -7.22 -12.24 3.40
N ASP A 318 -5.89 -12.34 3.39
CA ASP A 318 -5.11 -12.64 4.58
C ASP A 318 -4.93 -11.43 5.50
N HIS A 319 -4.15 -11.61 6.57
CA HIS A 319 -3.87 -10.56 7.56
C HIS A 319 -3.09 -9.37 6.99
N LEU A 320 -2.49 -9.48 5.81
CA LEU A 320 -1.81 -8.40 5.11
C LEU A 320 -2.70 -7.73 4.05
N GLY A 321 -3.93 -8.18 3.85
CA GLY A 321 -4.78 -7.71 2.76
C GLY A 321 -4.47 -8.36 1.41
N THR A 322 -3.76 -9.49 1.39
CA THR A 322 -3.46 -10.26 0.18
C THR A 322 -4.63 -11.17 -0.16
N PRO A 323 -5.18 -11.14 -1.39
CA PRO A 323 -6.23 -12.07 -1.79
C PRO A 323 -5.67 -13.48 -1.90
N ASP A 324 -6.31 -14.42 -1.21
CA ASP A 324 -5.95 -15.84 -1.31
C ASP A 324 -7.14 -16.76 -1.57
N THR A 325 -8.36 -16.22 -1.55
CA THR A 325 -9.60 -16.91 -1.95
C THR A 325 -10.55 -15.93 -2.62
N LEU A 326 -11.24 -16.35 -3.68
CA LEU A 326 -12.40 -15.67 -4.25
C LEU A 326 -13.61 -16.61 -4.21
N THR A 327 -14.77 -16.06 -3.90
CA THR A 327 -16.05 -16.76 -3.98
C THR A 327 -16.96 -16.13 -5.02
N ASP A 328 -17.74 -16.95 -5.72
CA ASP A 328 -18.75 -16.50 -6.68
C ASP A 328 -20.02 -15.94 -6.00
N SER A 329 -21.01 -15.57 -6.81
CA SER A 329 -22.29 -14.99 -6.35
C SER A 329 -23.12 -15.92 -5.45
N GLN A 330 -22.84 -17.23 -5.46
CA GLN A 330 -23.50 -18.22 -4.59
C GLN A 330 -22.71 -18.49 -3.30
N GLY A 331 -21.55 -17.86 -3.13
CA GLY A 331 -20.66 -18.07 -1.99
C GLY A 331 -19.75 -19.30 -2.13
N GLU A 332 -19.69 -19.91 -3.31
CA GLU A 332 -18.83 -21.06 -3.59
C GLU A 332 -17.42 -20.60 -3.98
N ILE A 333 -16.39 -21.36 -3.57
CA ILE A 333 -15.00 -21.03 -3.90
C ILE A 333 -14.79 -21.14 -5.42
N ALA A 334 -14.38 -20.04 -6.05
CA ALA A 334 -14.04 -19.96 -7.46
C ALA A 334 -12.51 -19.97 -7.68
N TRP A 335 -11.76 -19.46 -6.70
CA TRP A 335 -10.30 -19.45 -6.73
C TRP A 335 -9.76 -19.53 -5.29
N SER A 336 -8.71 -20.32 -5.07
CA SER A 336 -8.04 -20.42 -3.78
C SER A 336 -6.61 -20.91 -3.95
N VAL A 337 -5.64 -20.23 -3.32
CA VAL A 337 -4.21 -20.51 -3.47
C VAL A 337 -3.46 -20.45 -2.15
N SER A 338 -2.28 -21.06 -2.10
CA SER A 338 -1.23 -20.78 -1.11
C SER A 338 -0.07 -20.08 -1.79
N TYR A 339 0.44 -19.01 -1.18
CA TYR A 339 1.66 -18.34 -1.62
C TYR A 339 2.90 -18.84 -0.85
N THR A 340 4.07 -18.72 -1.47
CA THR A 340 5.35 -18.65 -0.78
C THR A 340 5.43 -17.37 0.06
N ALA A 341 6.34 -17.30 1.02
CA ALA A 341 6.46 -16.16 1.92
C ALA A 341 6.68 -14.83 1.19
N TYR A 342 7.37 -14.86 0.05
CA TYR A 342 7.66 -13.70 -0.78
C TYR A 342 6.68 -13.55 -1.98
N GLY A 343 5.53 -14.21 -1.94
CA GLY A 343 4.39 -13.90 -2.81
C GLY A 343 4.33 -14.64 -4.14
N ASN A 344 5.22 -15.61 -4.37
CA ASN A 344 5.06 -16.51 -5.51
C ASN A 344 3.93 -17.50 -5.24
N LEU A 345 3.23 -17.96 -6.28
CA LEU A 345 2.15 -18.93 -6.12
C LEU A 345 2.75 -20.33 -5.89
N ALA A 346 2.50 -20.91 -4.72
CA ALA A 346 3.01 -22.24 -4.35
C ALA A 346 2.02 -23.37 -4.69
N ILE A 347 0.74 -23.21 -4.31
CA ILE A 347 -0.30 -24.22 -4.56
C ILE A 347 -1.58 -23.55 -5.07
N LYS A 348 -2.21 -24.13 -6.09
CA LYS A 348 -3.58 -23.79 -6.52
C LYS A 348 -4.55 -24.84 -5.98
N HIS A 349 -5.36 -24.49 -4.98
CA HIS A 349 -6.40 -25.38 -4.41
C HIS A 349 -7.67 -25.36 -5.25
N CYS A 350 -8.00 -24.21 -5.84
CA CYS A 350 -9.10 -24.02 -6.78
C CYS A 350 -8.72 -22.93 -7.79
N ASN A 351 -9.06 -23.09 -9.06
CA ASN A 351 -8.72 -22.15 -10.13
C ASN A 351 -9.77 -22.17 -11.26
N ARG A 352 -11.04 -21.92 -10.92
CA ARG A 352 -12.15 -21.78 -11.90
C ARG A 352 -12.10 -20.44 -12.62
N ILE A 353 -11.51 -19.44 -11.99
CA ILE A 353 -11.22 -18.11 -12.55
C ILE A 353 -9.75 -17.77 -12.32
N GLU A 354 -9.14 -17.06 -13.26
CA GLU A 354 -7.81 -16.49 -13.09
C GLU A 354 -7.91 -15.04 -12.65
N GLN A 355 -7.18 -14.65 -11.61
CA GLN A 355 -7.15 -13.27 -11.13
C GLN A 355 -5.69 -12.81 -10.95
N PRO A 356 -5.30 -11.60 -11.41
CA PRO A 356 -3.90 -11.17 -11.42
C PRO A 356 -3.47 -10.41 -10.16
N ILE A 357 -4.37 -10.04 -9.25
CA ILE A 357 -4.00 -9.29 -8.05
C ILE A 357 -3.17 -10.20 -7.12
N ARG A 358 -2.08 -9.64 -6.55
CA ARG A 358 -1.14 -10.32 -5.65
C ARG A 358 -1.07 -9.57 -4.33
N PHE A 359 0.12 -9.34 -3.76
CA PHE A 359 0.24 -8.43 -2.62
C PHE A 359 -0.39 -7.07 -2.93
N GLN A 360 -0.74 -6.32 -1.89
CA GLN A 360 -1.28 -4.97 -2.06
C GLN A 360 -0.44 -4.17 -3.06
N GLY A 361 -1.08 -3.57 -4.07
CA GLY A 361 -0.43 -2.81 -5.14
C GLY A 361 0.07 -3.62 -6.35
N GLN A 362 0.05 -4.96 -6.26
CA GLN A 362 0.70 -5.83 -7.24
C GLN A 362 -0.27 -6.47 -8.24
N TYR A 363 0.12 -6.48 -9.51
CA TYR A 363 -0.54 -7.15 -10.62
C TYR A 363 0.43 -8.14 -11.29
N TYR A 364 0.04 -9.41 -11.39
CA TYR A 364 0.83 -10.47 -12.02
C TYR A 364 0.80 -10.40 -13.54
N ASP A 365 1.98 -10.28 -14.15
CA ASP A 365 2.19 -10.37 -15.59
C ASP A 365 2.69 -11.75 -15.98
N GLU A 366 1.79 -12.58 -16.52
CA GLU A 366 2.10 -13.95 -16.95
C GLU A 366 3.26 -14.01 -17.94
N GLU A 367 3.36 -13.03 -18.85
CA GLU A 367 4.39 -12.99 -19.88
C GLU A 367 5.81 -12.79 -19.35
N THR A 368 5.98 -12.39 -18.08
CA THR A 368 7.30 -12.25 -17.47
C THR A 368 7.45 -13.03 -16.16
N GLY A 369 6.34 -13.41 -15.53
CA GLY A 369 6.31 -13.90 -14.14
C GLY A 369 6.51 -12.80 -13.10
N LEU A 370 6.74 -11.54 -13.51
CA LEU A 370 6.92 -10.41 -12.61
C LEU A 370 5.57 -9.87 -12.15
N HIS A 371 5.60 -9.19 -11.02
CA HIS A 371 4.48 -8.42 -10.50
C HIS A 371 4.71 -6.94 -10.80
N TYR A 372 3.88 -6.33 -11.63
CA TYR A 372 3.83 -4.88 -11.75
C TYR A 372 3.36 -4.29 -10.41
N ASN A 373 4.21 -3.49 -9.76
CA ASN A 373 3.96 -2.86 -8.47
C ASN A 373 4.14 -1.34 -8.59
N ARG A 374 3.14 -0.70 -9.21
CA ARG A 374 3.00 0.73 -9.51
C ARG A 374 4.24 1.43 -10.10
N PHE A 375 5.27 1.70 -9.30
CA PHE A 375 6.50 2.36 -9.73
C PHE A 375 7.63 1.40 -10.11
N ARG A 376 7.53 0.12 -9.72
CA ARG A 376 8.56 -0.90 -10.00
C ARG A 376 7.94 -2.23 -10.44
N TYR A 377 8.80 -3.14 -10.88
CA TYR A 377 8.44 -4.55 -11.10
C TYR A 377 9.10 -5.41 -10.02
N TYR A 378 8.28 -6.17 -9.30
CA TYR A 378 8.70 -7.10 -8.26
C TYR A 378 8.85 -8.51 -8.84
N ASP A 379 9.95 -9.18 -8.52
CA ASP A 379 10.18 -10.58 -8.88
C ASP A 379 9.95 -11.46 -7.65
N PRO A 380 8.79 -12.15 -7.55
CA PRO A 380 8.44 -12.96 -6.40
C PRO A 380 9.30 -14.24 -6.29
N GLU A 381 9.93 -14.68 -7.38
CA GLU A 381 10.84 -15.82 -7.37
C GLU A 381 12.07 -15.48 -6.51
N VAL A 382 12.57 -14.24 -6.64
CA VAL A 382 13.76 -13.79 -5.90
C VAL A 382 13.50 -12.95 -4.67
N GLY A 383 12.27 -12.47 -4.48
CA GLY A 383 11.88 -11.65 -3.35
C GLY A 383 12.44 -10.22 -3.41
N ALA A 384 12.65 -9.69 -4.62
CA ALA A 384 13.27 -8.37 -4.83
C ALA A 384 12.71 -7.65 -6.06
N PHE A 385 12.84 -6.33 -6.09
CA PHE A 385 12.54 -5.52 -7.26
C PHE A 385 13.58 -5.70 -8.37
N THR A 386 13.16 -5.45 -9.61
CA THR A 386 14.02 -5.55 -10.80
C THR A 386 14.78 -4.26 -11.12
N THR A 387 14.41 -3.16 -10.47
CA THR A 387 15.04 -1.83 -10.60
C THR A 387 15.34 -1.26 -9.22
N GLN A 388 16.27 -0.31 -9.16
CA GLN A 388 16.53 0.43 -7.92
C GLN A 388 15.30 1.26 -7.53
N ASP A 389 15.16 1.49 -6.23
CA ASP A 389 14.16 2.38 -5.67
C ASP A 389 14.26 3.80 -6.26
N PRO A 390 13.20 4.31 -6.92
CA PRO A 390 13.18 5.67 -7.46
C PRO A 390 13.36 6.75 -6.39
N VAL A 391 12.99 6.49 -5.13
CA VAL A 391 13.22 7.45 -4.01
C VAL A 391 14.61 7.28 -3.38
N GLY A 392 15.44 6.38 -3.93
CA GLY A 392 16.81 6.18 -3.52
C GLY A 392 16.91 5.71 -2.07
N LEU A 393 17.84 6.30 -1.32
CA LEU A 393 18.12 5.90 0.06
C LEU A 393 16.96 6.18 1.04
N LEU A 394 15.98 7.00 0.65
CA LEU A 394 14.75 7.20 1.43
C LEU A 394 13.90 5.91 1.47
N GLY A 395 14.00 5.06 0.45
CA GLY A 395 13.38 3.72 0.43
C GLY A 395 14.14 2.67 1.24
N GLY A 396 15.34 3.01 1.72
CA GLY A 396 16.22 2.13 2.49
C GLY A 396 17.60 1.95 1.84
N ILE A 397 18.51 1.30 2.58
CA ILE A 397 19.89 1.07 2.10
C ILE A 397 19.99 -0.03 1.04
N ASN A 398 18.99 -0.91 0.96
CA ASN A 398 18.88 -1.91 -0.10
C ASN A 398 17.80 -1.50 -1.10
N ASN A 399 18.22 -0.80 -2.15
CA ASN A 399 17.32 -0.25 -3.17
C ASN A 399 16.56 -1.30 -4.01
N TYR A 400 16.82 -2.59 -3.83
CA TYR A 400 16.09 -3.68 -4.50
C TYR A 400 15.16 -4.45 -3.55
N GLN A 401 15.23 -4.18 -2.25
CA GLN A 401 14.43 -4.88 -1.26
C GLN A 401 12.94 -4.58 -1.44
N TYR A 402 12.09 -5.62 -1.31
CA TYR A 402 10.64 -5.43 -1.24
C TYR A 402 10.22 -4.88 0.11
N VAL A 403 10.39 -5.67 1.17
CA VAL A 403 10.11 -5.27 2.55
C VAL A 403 11.10 -5.95 3.51
N PRO A 404 11.28 -5.44 4.75
CA PRO A 404 12.08 -6.10 5.78
C PRO A 404 11.57 -7.49 6.17
N ASN A 405 10.25 -7.65 6.28
CA ASN A 405 9.61 -8.89 6.66
C ASN A 405 8.28 -9.06 5.91
N PRO A 406 8.18 -10.00 4.96
CA PRO A 406 7.00 -10.13 4.09
C PRO A 406 5.77 -10.68 4.80
N VAL A 407 5.89 -11.10 6.06
CA VAL A 407 4.77 -11.62 6.86
C VAL A 407 4.07 -10.51 7.66
N GLY A 408 4.68 -9.34 7.80
CA GLY A 408 4.13 -8.22 8.60
C GLY A 408 4.13 -6.85 7.91
N TRP A 409 4.66 -6.78 6.68
CA TRP A 409 4.91 -5.54 5.95
C TRP A 409 4.44 -5.66 4.50
N VAL A 410 4.05 -4.51 3.94
CA VAL A 410 3.62 -4.37 2.55
C VAL A 410 4.26 -3.13 1.94
N ASP A 411 4.45 -3.11 0.62
CA ASP A 411 4.85 -1.92 -0.15
C ASP A 411 3.92 -1.77 -1.36
N PRO A 412 2.76 -1.09 -1.19
CA PRO A 412 1.74 -1.00 -2.24
C PRO A 412 2.12 -0.11 -3.43
N TYR A 413 3.13 0.74 -3.26
CA TYR A 413 3.60 1.62 -4.33
C TYR A 413 4.87 1.09 -4.98
N GLY A 414 5.58 0.18 -4.32
CA GLY A 414 6.92 -0.19 -4.71
C GLY A 414 7.88 0.97 -4.52
N LEU A 415 7.82 1.72 -3.41
CA LEU A 415 8.72 2.87 -3.13
C LEU A 415 9.22 2.90 -1.68
N THR A 416 8.36 2.62 -0.71
CA THR A 416 8.77 2.60 0.69
C THR A 416 7.89 1.61 1.43
N CYS A 417 8.53 0.79 2.24
CA CYS A 417 7.87 -0.23 3.04
C CYS A 417 7.59 0.29 4.45
N LYS A 418 6.76 1.33 4.65
CA LYS A 418 6.00 1.50 5.92
C LYS A 418 5.02 2.67 5.93
N GLU A 419 3.84 2.40 6.49
CA GLU A 419 3.12 3.35 7.34
C GLU A 419 3.95 3.67 8.60
N ILE A 420 3.89 4.88 9.15
CA ILE A 420 4.53 5.18 10.44
C ILE A 420 3.98 4.22 11.50
N LYS A 421 4.78 3.21 11.89
CA LYS A 421 4.56 2.45 13.12
C LYS A 421 5.58 2.96 14.14
N PRO A 422 5.17 3.79 15.11
CA PRO A 422 6.05 4.20 16.19
C PRO A 422 6.60 2.97 16.91
N LYS A 423 7.83 3.06 17.44
CA LYS A 423 8.36 2.01 18.33
C LYS A 423 7.50 1.86 19.59
N THR A 424 6.92 2.97 20.03
CA THR A 424 5.93 3.13 21.11
C THR A 424 5.17 4.44 20.89
N ILE A 425 3.89 4.54 21.28
CA ILE A 425 3.16 5.82 21.24
C ILE A 425 3.80 6.77 22.29
N PRO A 426 4.32 7.93 21.89
CA PRO A 426 4.90 8.88 22.84
C PRO A 426 3.86 9.37 23.85
N LYS A 427 4.28 9.65 25.08
CA LYS A 427 3.38 10.27 26.07
C LYS A 427 3.22 11.75 25.73
N GLY A 428 1.98 12.23 25.61
CA GLY A 428 1.75 13.66 25.41
C GLY A 428 2.11 14.51 26.61
N LYS A 429 2.40 15.78 26.34
CA LYS A 429 2.85 16.77 27.31
C LYS A 429 1.86 17.92 27.42
N ILE A 430 1.76 18.50 28.61
CA ILE A 430 1.03 19.75 28.80
C ILE A 430 1.91 20.90 28.29
N PHE A 431 1.39 21.71 27.38
CA PHE A 431 1.99 22.97 26.96
C PHE A 431 1.23 24.12 27.60
N GLU A 432 1.95 25.01 28.29
CA GLU A 432 1.46 26.30 28.79
C GLU A 432 2.40 27.39 28.29
N GLY A 433 1.87 28.39 27.58
CA GLY A 433 2.68 29.49 27.07
C GLY A 433 1.93 30.43 26.15
N THR A 434 2.63 31.48 25.72
CA THR A 434 2.10 32.46 24.78
C THR A 434 2.43 32.03 23.34
N ILE A 435 1.41 32.02 22.48
CA ILE A 435 1.54 31.76 21.05
C ILE A 435 1.40 33.06 20.27
N TYR A 436 2.24 33.23 19.26
CA TYR A 436 2.35 34.43 18.42
C TYR A 436 1.98 34.11 16.97
N ARG A 437 1.24 35.03 16.33
CA ARG A 437 0.81 34.94 14.92
C ARG A 437 0.81 36.33 14.27
N TYR A 438 1.00 36.41 12.95
CA TYR A 438 0.77 37.64 12.19
C TYR A 438 -0.51 37.54 11.37
N GLU A 439 -1.43 38.47 11.59
CA GLU A 439 -2.77 38.44 11.01
C GLU A 439 -3.19 39.76 10.41
N GLN A 440 -4.06 39.70 9.40
CA GLN A 440 -4.71 40.90 8.89
C GLN A 440 -5.66 41.47 9.95
N PRO A 441 -5.79 42.81 10.09
CA PRO A 441 -6.62 43.42 11.11
C PRO A 441 -8.07 42.92 11.16
N ASP A 442 -8.64 42.57 10.00
CA ASP A 442 -10.00 42.04 9.85
C ASP A 442 -10.16 40.56 10.26
N ARG A 443 -9.06 39.85 10.52
CA ARG A 443 -9.04 38.41 10.84
C ARG A 443 -8.60 38.08 12.27
N ILE A 444 -8.20 39.08 13.06
CA ILE A 444 -7.68 38.91 14.42
C ILE A 444 -8.67 38.17 15.33
N SER A 445 -9.96 38.43 15.21
CA SER A 445 -10.99 37.81 16.07
C SER A 445 -11.23 36.32 15.78
N THR A 446 -10.85 35.84 14.59
CA THR A 446 -11.12 34.46 14.14
C THR A 446 -9.87 33.59 14.07
N THR A 447 -8.68 34.18 14.12
CA THR A 447 -7.38 33.49 13.92
C THR A 447 -7.09 32.33 14.89
N TRP A 448 -7.69 32.34 16.08
CA TRP A 448 -7.39 31.36 17.13
C TRP A 448 -8.20 30.05 16.99
N HIS A 449 -9.20 30.01 16.11
CA HIS A 449 -10.04 28.83 15.90
C HIS A 449 -9.71 28.17 14.57
N ALA A 450 -9.78 26.84 14.52
CA ALA A 450 -9.68 26.11 13.27
C ALA A 450 -10.95 26.35 12.42
N HIS A 451 -10.78 26.82 11.18
CA HIS A 451 -11.89 27.03 10.25
C HIS A 451 -11.76 26.12 9.02
N LYS A 452 -12.81 26.09 8.20
CA LYS A 452 -12.87 25.27 6.96
C LYS A 452 -11.65 25.44 6.04
N TRP A 453 -11.04 26.63 6.01
CA TRP A 453 -9.85 26.90 5.21
C TRP A 453 -8.59 26.24 5.78
N ASN A 454 -8.50 26.10 7.11
CA ASN A 454 -7.39 25.38 7.76
C ASN A 454 -7.46 23.88 7.47
N GLN A 455 -8.67 23.32 7.33
CA GLN A 455 -8.86 21.91 7.00
C GLN A 455 -8.59 21.61 5.53
N ALA A 456 -8.78 22.58 4.64
CA ALA A 456 -8.49 22.46 3.21
C ALA A 456 -7.03 22.79 2.85
N ALA A 457 -6.27 23.39 3.78
CA ALA A 457 -4.92 23.84 3.54
C ALA A 457 -3.92 22.70 3.68
N ASN A 458 -2.91 22.69 2.80
CA ASN A 458 -1.78 21.80 2.87
C ASN A 458 -0.59 22.53 3.54
N HIS A 459 -0.36 22.23 4.82
CA HIS A 459 0.77 22.75 5.60
C HIS A 459 1.60 21.59 6.15
N ARG A 460 2.80 21.92 6.65
CA ARG A 460 3.82 20.95 7.07
C ARG A 460 3.27 19.78 7.90
N TYR A 461 2.50 20.04 8.95
CA TYR A 461 1.97 18.98 9.84
C TYR A 461 0.48 18.70 9.65
N THR A 462 -0.14 19.24 8.60
CA THR A 462 -1.56 19.11 8.34
C THR A 462 -1.82 19.05 6.84
N GLU A 463 -2.17 17.87 6.36
CA GLU A 463 -2.67 17.66 5.00
C GLU A 463 -4.19 17.95 4.92
N PRO A 464 -4.76 18.11 3.71
CA PRO A 464 -6.19 18.28 3.55
C PRO A 464 -6.99 17.20 4.29
N GLY A 465 -7.93 17.62 5.14
CA GLY A 465 -8.69 16.75 6.04
C GLY A 465 -8.27 16.85 7.51
N ILE A 466 -7.04 17.28 7.78
CA ILE A 466 -6.54 17.55 9.14
C ILE A 466 -6.46 19.06 9.34
N SER A 467 -7.34 19.64 10.16
CA SER A 467 -7.28 21.08 10.46
C SER A 467 -6.10 21.41 11.37
N GLY A 468 -5.42 22.54 11.13
CA GLY A 468 -4.35 23.04 11.99
C GLY A 468 -4.29 24.56 12.09
N VAL A 469 -4.18 25.06 13.33
CA VAL A 469 -3.87 26.46 13.64
C VAL A 469 -2.42 26.53 14.10
N TYR A 470 -1.58 27.23 13.33
CA TYR A 470 -0.13 27.31 13.53
C TYR A 470 0.29 28.59 14.26
N GLY A 471 1.24 28.51 15.17
CA GLY A 471 1.74 29.72 15.83
C GLY A 471 3.13 29.51 16.39
N GLY A 472 3.94 30.55 16.33
CA GLY A 472 5.28 30.54 16.89
C GLY A 472 5.22 30.61 18.41
N THR A 473 6.10 29.89 19.10
CA THR A 473 6.28 30.02 20.56
C THR A 473 6.96 31.32 20.96
N THR A 474 7.51 32.07 20.00
CA THR A 474 8.05 33.41 20.17
C THR A 474 7.64 34.30 19.00
N ALA A 475 7.61 35.62 19.20
CA ALA A 475 7.37 36.59 18.13
C ALA A 475 8.37 36.43 16.98
N LYS A 476 9.66 36.21 17.30
CA LYS A 476 10.73 35.97 16.31
C LYS A 476 10.47 34.73 15.44
N THR A 477 9.95 33.66 16.04
CA THR A 477 9.57 32.47 15.27
C THR A 477 8.39 32.76 14.35
N ALA A 478 7.33 33.42 14.86
CA ALA A 478 6.16 33.76 14.06
C ALA A 478 6.49 34.69 12.88
N GLU A 479 7.42 35.64 13.09
CA GLU A 479 7.92 36.53 12.04
C GLU A 479 8.69 35.75 10.97
N ALA A 480 9.62 34.87 11.36
CA ALA A 480 10.41 34.08 10.43
C ALA A 480 9.56 33.19 9.51
N GLU A 481 8.48 32.59 10.04
CA GLU A 481 7.55 31.76 9.27
C GLU A 481 6.78 32.59 8.22
N ILE A 482 6.35 33.80 8.56
CA ILE A 482 5.55 34.66 7.66
C ILE A 482 6.42 35.42 6.65
N ALA A 483 7.63 35.84 7.08
CA ALA A 483 8.63 36.48 6.23
C ALA A 483 9.04 35.57 5.07
N HIS A 484 9.16 34.26 5.33
CA HIS A 484 9.49 33.27 4.30
C HIS A 484 8.51 33.29 3.11
N TYR A 485 7.24 33.63 3.35
CA TYR A 485 6.21 33.72 2.31
C TYR A 485 6.00 35.15 1.78
N GLY A 486 6.85 36.11 2.16
CA GLY A 486 6.74 37.51 1.75
C GLY A 486 5.45 38.20 2.22
N ALA A 487 4.82 37.70 3.29
CA ALA A 487 3.45 38.05 3.67
C ALA A 487 3.33 38.95 4.92
N LEU A 488 4.41 39.63 5.32
CA LEU A 488 4.43 40.50 6.51
C LEU A 488 3.66 41.82 6.31
N THR A 489 3.62 42.36 5.10
CA THR A 489 3.03 43.68 4.83
C THR A 489 1.52 43.69 5.12
N GLY A 490 1.08 44.64 5.94
CA GLY A 490 -0.35 44.81 6.28
C GLY A 490 -0.89 43.81 7.32
N ARG A 491 -0.01 43.11 8.05
CA ARG A 491 -0.37 42.22 9.15
C ARG A 491 0.16 42.73 10.48
N GLU A 492 -0.58 42.45 11.55
CA GLU A 492 -0.25 42.79 12.92
C GLU A 492 0.14 41.54 13.71
N LEU A 493 1.13 41.69 14.60
CA LEU A 493 1.51 40.65 15.54
C LEU A 493 0.44 40.54 16.62
N VAL A 494 -0.17 39.37 16.73
CA VAL A 494 -1.15 39.03 17.76
C VAL A 494 -0.65 37.87 18.61
N SER A 495 -1.10 37.81 19.86
CA SER A 495 -0.71 36.76 20.78
C SER A 495 -1.86 36.28 21.65
N LYS A 496 -1.78 35.03 22.11
CA LYS A 496 -2.75 34.41 23.02
C LYS A 496 -2.03 33.48 23.99
N GLU A 497 -2.38 33.54 25.27
CA GLU A 497 -1.98 32.52 26.24
C GLU A 497 -2.81 31.26 26.02
N VAL A 498 -2.12 30.12 25.96
CA VAL A 498 -2.74 28.83 25.64
C VAL A 498 -2.29 27.78 26.64
N LYS A 499 -3.21 26.87 26.96
CA LYS A 499 -2.94 25.64 27.70
C LYS A 499 -3.49 24.46 26.93
N MET A 500 -2.63 23.52 26.53
CA MET A 500 -3.02 22.31 25.81
C MET A 500 -2.50 21.09 26.58
N ASN A 501 -3.35 20.08 26.76
CA ASN A 501 -3.09 19.03 27.75
C ASN A 501 -2.36 17.82 27.17
N ASN A 502 -2.56 17.52 25.87
CA ASN A 502 -1.99 16.34 25.23
C ASN A 502 -1.23 16.69 23.94
N ILE A 503 -0.07 17.33 24.05
CA ILE A 503 0.75 17.72 22.90
C ILE A 503 1.82 16.67 22.58
N LEU A 504 1.95 16.34 21.29
CA LEU A 504 3.09 15.58 20.78
C LEU A 504 4.30 16.52 20.65
N ASP A 505 5.25 16.42 21.57
CA ASP A 505 6.43 17.30 21.62
C ASP A 505 7.60 16.72 20.82
N ILE A 506 7.61 16.97 19.51
CA ILE A 506 8.70 16.54 18.63
C ILE A 506 9.90 17.50 18.65
N THR A 507 9.92 18.50 19.54
CA THR A 507 11.14 19.26 19.83
C THR A 507 12.12 18.45 20.68
N ASP A 508 11.62 17.47 21.44
CA ASP A 508 12.42 16.50 22.19
C ASP A 508 13.02 15.44 21.24
N PRO A 509 14.37 15.31 21.17
CA PRO A 509 15.02 14.24 20.41
C PRO A 509 14.53 12.83 20.74
N LYS A 510 14.17 12.55 22.00
CA LYS A 510 13.69 11.23 22.41
C LYS A 510 12.34 10.87 21.80
N VAL A 511 11.46 11.86 21.65
CA VAL A 511 10.15 11.67 21.01
C VAL A 511 10.35 11.43 19.51
N ARG A 512 11.29 12.14 18.88
CA ARG A 512 11.67 11.89 17.48
C ARG A 512 12.22 10.47 17.27
N ASP A 513 13.08 10.00 18.17
CA ASP A 513 13.61 8.63 18.14
C ASP A 513 12.52 7.55 18.31
N GLN A 514 11.48 7.83 19.11
CA GLN A 514 10.30 6.96 19.28
C GLN A 514 9.44 6.89 18.02
N LEU A 515 9.28 8.02 17.33
CA LEU A 515 8.57 8.12 16.06
C LEU A 515 9.40 7.60 14.87
N GLY A 516 10.72 7.43 15.05
CA GLY A 516 11.63 6.99 14.01
C GLY A 516 11.89 8.06 12.95
N VAL A 517 11.92 9.33 13.35
CA VAL A 517 12.13 10.48 12.46
C VAL A 517 13.32 11.33 12.94
N THR A 518 14.00 11.99 12.02
CA THR A 518 15.16 12.85 12.27
C THR A 518 14.75 14.33 12.26
N LEU A 519 15.62 15.22 12.77
CA LEU A 519 15.37 16.66 12.72
C LEU A 519 15.34 17.19 11.28
N GLU A 520 16.17 16.65 10.40
CA GLU A 520 16.26 17.04 9.00
C GLU A 520 14.97 16.71 8.24
N GLU A 521 14.42 15.51 8.43
CA GLU A 521 13.16 15.08 7.80
C GLU A 521 11.96 15.97 8.17
N ILE A 522 11.96 16.58 9.37
CA ILE A 522 10.85 17.42 9.83
C ILE A 522 11.07 18.93 9.60
N THR A 523 12.29 19.34 9.25
CA THR A 523 12.64 20.74 8.96
C THR A 523 12.98 21.01 7.48
N GLY A 524 13.16 19.97 6.65
CA GLY A 524 13.41 20.06 5.22
C GLY A 524 12.22 20.55 4.38
N ASP A 525 12.31 20.55 3.04
CA ASP A 525 11.28 21.13 2.18
C ASP A 525 10.15 20.16 1.76
N SER A 526 10.28 18.86 2.04
CA SER A 526 9.18 17.89 1.87
C SER A 526 8.24 17.88 3.08
N TYR A 527 6.95 17.60 2.84
CA TYR A 527 5.94 17.45 3.88
C TYR A 527 5.51 16.00 4.15
N ASP A 528 6.05 15.01 3.43
CA ASP A 528 5.57 13.62 3.52
C ASP A 528 5.68 13.07 4.96
N THR A 529 6.86 13.19 5.56
CA THR A 529 7.11 12.76 6.95
C THR A 529 6.27 13.56 7.94
N THR A 530 6.14 14.87 7.73
CA THR A 530 5.43 15.75 8.66
C THR A 530 3.91 15.61 8.57
N HIS A 531 3.35 15.27 7.40
CA HIS A 531 1.95 14.88 7.21
C HIS A 531 1.67 13.56 7.92
N ALA A 532 2.54 12.57 7.75
CA ALA A 532 2.38 11.30 8.42
C ALA A 532 2.48 11.45 9.96
N ILE A 533 3.35 12.33 10.47
CA ILE A 533 3.35 12.71 11.91
C ILE A 533 2.04 13.40 12.32
N GLY A 534 1.52 14.30 11.48
CA GLY A 534 0.24 14.99 11.68
C GLY A 534 -0.93 14.01 11.82
N LYS A 535 -1.03 13.07 10.88
CA LYS A 535 -2.01 11.99 10.86
C LYS A 535 -1.88 11.11 12.08
N PHE A 536 -0.67 10.63 12.38
CA PHE A 536 -0.37 9.86 13.58
C PHE A 536 -0.82 10.58 14.86
N ALA A 537 -0.46 11.84 15.03
CA ALA A 537 -0.81 12.62 16.21
C ALA A 537 -2.33 12.77 16.36
N LYS A 538 -3.03 13.02 15.24
CA LYS A 538 -4.48 13.13 15.24
C LYS A 538 -5.17 11.81 15.60
N GLU A 539 -4.74 10.71 14.99
CA GLU A 539 -5.29 9.37 15.21
C GLU A 539 -5.05 8.87 16.63
N ASN A 540 -3.93 9.27 17.26
CA ASN A 540 -3.58 8.88 18.62
C ASN A 540 -4.05 9.88 19.70
N GLY A 541 -4.99 10.77 19.34
CA GLY A 541 -5.69 11.62 20.30
C GLY A 541 -4.88 12.79 20.86
N PHE A 542 -3.79 13.19 20.21
CA PHE A 542 -3.07 14.41 20.59
C PHE A 542 -3.89 15.66 20.20
N ASP A 543 -3.84 16.68 21.04
CA ASP A 543 -4.52 17.96 20.81
C ASP A 543 -3.80 18.79 19.73
N GLY A 544 -2.50 18.53 19.55
CA GLY A 544 -1.63 19.26 18.65
C GLY A 544 -0.18 18.76 18.71
N ILE A 545 0.69 19.44 17.97
CA ILE A 545 2.10 19.10 17.85
C ILE A 545 2.93 20.33 18.22
N LEU A 546 3.93 20.16 19.08
CA LEU A 546 4.99 21.14 19.30
C LEU A 546 6.20 20.71 18.47
N ALA A 547 6.53 21.48 17.44
CA ALA A 547 7.52 21.13 16.44
C ALA A 547 8.65 22.16 16.32
N PRO A 548 9.90 21.74 16.03
CA PRO A 548 10.98 22.67 15.66
C PRO A 548 10.57 23.54 14.46
N SER A 549 10.95 24.82 14.48
CA SER A 549 10.70 25.71 13.34
C SER A 549 11.70 25.43 12.22
N ALA A 550 11.18 25.27 11.00
CA ALA A 550 12.00 25.15 9.79
C ALA A 550 12.64 26.49 9.38
N ARG A 551 12.17 27.61 9.94
CA ARG A 551 12.57 28.97 9.56
C ARG A 551 13.33 29.72 10.67
N ASN A 552 13.25 29.23 11.92
CA ASN A 552 14.03 29.69 13.06
C ASN A 552 14.62 28.48 13.82
N PRO A 553 15.90 28.13 13.61
CA PRO A 553 16.52 26.93 14.20
C PRO A 553 16.50 26.87 15.74
N ALA A 554 16.36 28.02 16.41
CA ALA A 554 16.26 28.11 17.87
C ALA A 554 14.80 28.19 18.38
N GLY A 555 13.82 28.12 17.47
CA GLY A 555 12.41 28.33 17.76
C GLY A 555 11.56 27.07 17.55
N ALA A 556 10.34 27.11 18.06
CA ALA A 556 9.33 26.07 17.86
C ALA A 556 7.99 26.67 17.42
N ASN A 557 7.21 25.86 16.73
CA ASN A 557 5.84 26.14 16.36
C ASN A 557 4.91 25.19 17.13
N LEU A 558 3.81 25.72 17.63
CA LEU A 558 2.70 24.92 18.15
C LEU A 558 1.64 24.81 17.05
N ILE A 559 1.23 23.61 16.73
CA ILE A 559 0.18 23.31 15.76
C ILE A 559 -1.00 22.74 16.54
N SER A 560 -2.10 23.50 16.65
CA SER A 560 -3.31 23.01 17.31
C SER A 560 -4.31 22.46 16.29
N PHE A 561 -4.80 21.24 16.51
CA PHE A 561 -5.74 20.62 15.57
C PHE A 561 -7.16 21.18 15.68
N LYS A 562 -7.54 21.78 16.82
CA LYS A 562 -8.89 22.34 17.07
C LYS A 562 -8.89 23.87 17.21
N GLY A 563 -7.71 24.50 17.19
CA GLY A 563 -7.52 25.88 17.60
C GLY A 563 -7.08 26.01 19.06
N TYR A 564 -6.71 27.22 19.46
CA TYR A 564 -6.10 27.53 20.75
C TYR A 564 -7.10 27.96 21.81
#